data_AF-A0AB37RCN3-F1
#
_entry.id   AF-A0AB37RCN3-F1
#
_cell.length_a   1.000
_cell.length_b   1.000
_cell.length_c   1.000
_cell.angle_alpha   90.00
_cell.angle_beta   90.00
_cell.angle_gamma   90.00
#
_symmetry.space_group_name_H-M   'P 1'
#
loop_
_entity.id
_entity.type
_entity.pdbx_description
1 polymer ?
#
loop_
_entity_poly.entity_id
_entity_poly.type
_entity_poly.pdbx_seq_one_letter_code
_entity_poly.pdbx_strand_id
1 'polypeptide(L)'
;MAKFHVDSIQEWQPFEHNGVKYDLGHLSSHMVIFKADKKDYEFVVTYGLHCFTKDDTGTNISYWYEDGRHGQMVCLERYEASKEALQK
;
A
#
# COMPACT_ATOMS: atom_id res chain seq x y z
N MET A 1 -14.20 -8.80 -5.84
CA MET A 1 -14.47 -8.05 -7.10
C MET A 1 -13.66 -6.77 -7.05
N ALA A 2 -13.09 -6.33 -8.17
CA ALA A 2 -12.41 -5.04 -8.23
C ALA A 2 -13.40 -3.90 -7.94
N LYS A 3 -13.07 -3.04 -6.97
CA LYS A 3 -13.91 -1.92 -6.55
C LYS A 3 -13.90 -0.76 -7.56
N PHE A 4 -12.77 -0.58 -8.23
CA PHE A 4 -12.52 0.44 -9.23
C PHE A 4 -12.10 -0.21 -10.56
N HIS A 5 -12.33 0.48 -11.67
CA HIS A 5 -11.88 0.04 -13.00
C HIS A 5 -10.43 0.50 -13.26
N VAL A 6 -9.49 -0.06 -12.49
CA VAL A 6 -8.04 0.21 -12.60
C VAL A 6 -7.24 -1.10 -12.53
N ASP A 7 -6.14 -1.16 -13.26
CA ASP A 7 -5.30 -2.36 -13.38
C ASP A 7 -4.34 -2.58 -12.19
N SER A 8 -4.25 -1.60 -11.27
CA SER A 8 -3.42 -1.69 -10.06
C SER A 8 -4.08 -2.57 -8.99
N ILE A 9 -3.27 -3.10 -8.07
CA ILE A 9 -3.78 -3.74 -6.85
C ILE A 9 -4.65 -2.76 -6.08
N GLN A 10 -5.82 -3.23 -5.65
CA GLN A 10 -6.79 -2.40 -4.94
C GLN A 10 -6.84 -2.70 -3.45
N GLU A 11 -6.46 -3.91 -3.06
CA GLU A 11 -6.43 -4.37 -1.67
C GLU A 11 -5.17 -5.20 -1.48
N TRP A 12 -4.31 -4.75 -0.57
CA TRP A 12 -3.10 -5.46 -0.18
C TRP A 12 -3.44 -6.45 0.94
N GLN A 13 -3.04 -7.71 0.77
CA GLN A 13 -3.33 -8.74 1.76
C GLN A 13 -2.42 -8.58 2.99
N PRO A 14 -2.95 -8.65 4.22
CA PRO A 14 -2.12 -8.62 5.42
C PRO A 14 -1.18 -9.82 5.45
N PHE A 15 -0.07 -9.69 6.16
CA PHE A 15 0.89 -10.78 6.34
C PHE A 15 1.24 -11.00 7.82
N GLU A 16 1.84 -12.15 8.11
CA GLU A 16 2.28 -12.50 9.46
C GLU A 16 3.77 -12.82 9.47
N HIS A 17 4.49 -12.28 10.45
CA HIS A 17 5.91 -12.55 10.67
C HIS A 17 6.20 -12.60 12.17
N ASN A 18 6.82 -13.70 12.63
CA ASN A 18 7.14 -13.95 14.04
C ASN A 18 5.95 -13.80 15.00
N GLY A 19 4.76 -14.26 14.59
CA GLY A 19 3.52 -14.16 15.38
C GLY A 19 2.91 -12.76 15.44
N VAL A 20 3.49 -11.78 14.73
CA VAL A 20 2.95 -10.44 14.57
C VAL A 20 2.25 -10.34 13.22
N LYS A 21 0.98 -9.93 13.25
CA LYS A 21 0.20 -9.64 12.04
C LYS A 21 0.39 -8.18 11.64
N TYR A 22 0.78 -7.97 10.38
CA TYR A 22 0.96 -6.66 9.76
C TYR A 22 -0.21 -6.39 8.81
N ASP A 23 -0.99 -5.37 9.14
CA ASP A 23 -2.10 -4.93 8.29
C ASP A 23 -1.61 -3.99 7.18
N LEU A 24 -2.13 -4.18 5.97
CA LEU A 24 -1.86 -3.33 4.81
C LEU A 24 -3.12 -2.62 4.29
N GLY A 25 -4.19 -2.61 5.10
CA GLY A 25 -5.48 -2.02 4.72
C GLY A 25 -5.40 -0.51 4.48
N HIS A 26 -4.45 0.21 5.10
CA HIS A 26 -4.20 1.63 4.84
C HIS A 26 -3.72 1.92 3.41
N LEU A 27 -3.23 0.90 2.70
CA LEU A 27 -2.84 0.99 1.29
C LEU A 27 -3.96 0.56 0.34
N SER A 28 -5.19 0.46 0.84
CA SER A 28 -6.35 0.14 -0.01
C SER A 28 -6.66 1.32 -0.93
N SER A 29 -6.97 0.99 -2.19
CA SER A 29 -7.39 1.98 -3.15
C SER A 29 -8.66 2.68 -2.69
N HIS A 30 -8.71 3.99 -2.90
CA HIS A 30 -9.83 4.81 -2.50
C HIS A 30 -10.03 5.98 -3.45
N MET A 31 -11.21 6.59 -3.39
CA MET A 31 -11.56 7.74 -4.20
C MET A 31 -11.33 9.03 -3.43
N VAL A 32 -10.73 10.02 -4.10
CA VAL A 32 -10.57 11.37 -3.59
C VAL A 32 -11.31 12.33 -4.52
N ILE A 33 -12.05 13.26 -3.93
CA ILE A 33 -12.79 14.30 -4.64
C ILE A 33 -12.06 15.62 -4.48
N PHE A 34 -11.56 16.17 -5.58
CA PHE A 34 -10.99 17.50 -5.62
C PHE A 34 -12.08 18.49 -6.04
N LYS A 35 -12.48 19.37 -5.13
CA LYS A 35 -13.49 20.39 -5.38
C LYS A 35 -12.88 21.58 -6.11
N ALA A 36 -13.44 21.94 -7.26
CA ALA A 36 -13.05 23.13 -8.01
C ALA A 36 -14.29 23.94 -8.40
N ASP A 37 -14.10 25.23 -8.70
CA ASP A 37 -15.19 26.20 -8.87
C ASP A 37 -16.24 25.81 -9.92
N LYS A 38 -15.84 25.07 -10.96
CA LYS A 38 -16.72 24.72 -12.10
C LYS A 38 -17.23 23.28 -12.04
N LYS A 39 -16.50 22.38 -11.39
CA LYS A 39 -16.81 20.95 -11.31
C LYS A 39 -15.88 20.24 -10.31
N ASP A 40 -16.39 19.21 -9.66
CA ASP A 40 -15.60 18.28 -8.85
C ASP A 40 -14.90 17.23 -9.71
N TYR A 41 -13.64 16.93 -9.37
CA TYR A 41 -12.83 15.92 -10.03
C TYR A 41 -12.63 14.71 -9.11
N GLU A 42 -13.00 13.53 -9.59
CA GLU A 42 -12.83 12.28 -8.86
C GLU A 42 -11.55 11.57 -9.33
N PHE A 43 -10.72 11.18 -8.38
CA PHE A 43 -9.49 10.43 -8.62
C PHE A 43 -9.51 9.14 -7.81
N VAL A 44 -9.14 8.04 -8.45
CA VAL A 44 -8.83 6.79 -7.73
C VAL A 44 -7.35 6.81 -7.38
N VAL A 45 -7.05 6.77 -6.09
CA VAL A 45 -5.68 6.65 -5.57
C VAL A 45 -5.39 5.17 -5.35
N THR A 46 -4.25 4.71 -5.86
CA THR A 46 -3.73 3.36 -5.69
C THR A 46 -2.31 3.40 -5.14
N TYR A 47 -1.87 2.31 -4.50
CA TYR A 47 -0.57 2.22 -3.85
C TYR A 47 0.23 1.05 -4.41
N GLY A 48 1.54 1.24 -4.58
CA GLY A 48 2.45 0.23 -5.13
C GLY A 48 3.24 -0.52 -4.06
N LEU A 49 3.84 -1.64 -4.46
CA LEU A 49 4.64 -2.52 -3.60
C LEU A 49 5.73 -1.78 -2.81
N HIS A 50 6.35 -0.77 -3.43
CA HIS A 50 7.44 0.00 -2.83
C HIS A 50 7.03 0.88 -1.64
N CYS A 51 5.73 1.04 -1.35
CA CYS A 51 5.24 1.76 -0.19
C CYS A 51 5.67 1.12 1.13
N PHE A 52 5.88 -0.20 1.18
CA PHE A 52 6.23 -0.94 2.40
C PHE A 52 7.38 -1.94 2.21
N THR A 53 7.95 -2.00 1.01
CA THR A 53 9.09 -2.88 0.68
C THR A 53 10.25 -2.05 0.14
N LYS A 54 11.47 -2.53 0.37
CA LYS A 54 12.72 -2.08 -0.25
C LYS A 54 13.85 -3.03 0.17
N ASP A 55 14.67 -3.46 -0.76
CA ASP A 55 15.83 -4.31 -0.42
C ASP A 55 16.96 -3.51 0.23
N ASP A 56 17.79 -4.20 1.02
CA ASP A 56 19.06 -3.72 1.59
C ASP A 56 18.96 -2.40 2.38
N THR A 57 17.88 -2.22 3.14
CA THR A 57 17.67 -1.01 3.97
C THR A 57 18.24 -1.10 5.38
N GLY A 58 18.61 -2.30 5.83
CA GLY A 58 19.02 -2.54 7.23
C GLY A 58 17.86 -2.65 8.22
N THR A 59 16.65 -2.24 7.85
CA THR A 59 15.40 -2.40 8.63
C THR A 59 14.46 -3.43 8.01
N ASN A 60 15.00 -4.32 7.18
CA ASN A 60 14.24 -5.38 6.55
C ASN A 60 13.93 -6.49 7.54
N ILE A 61 12.71 -7.04 7.42
CA ILE A 61 12.39 -8.34 8.01
C ILE A 61 12.58 -9.42 6.95
N SER A 62 12.85 -10.66 7.37
CA SER A 62 12.96 -11.81 6.48
C SER A 62 11.58 -12.28 6.00
N TYR A 63 10.86 -11.38 5.33
CA TYR A 63 9.56 -11.61 4.74
C TYR A 63 9.57 -11.02 3.32
N TRP A 64 9.35 -11.89 2.34
CA TRP A 64 9.24 -11.54 0.94
C TRP A 64 7.77 -11.34 0.59
N TYR A 65 7.43 -10.18 0.03
CA TYR A 65 6.05 -9.87 -0.38
C TYR A 65 5.98 -9.70 -1.89
N GLU A 66 4.95 -10.26 -2.53
CA GLU A 66 4.77 -10.23 -3.98
C GLU A 66 3.47 -9.52 -4.37
N ASP A 67 3.52 -8.74 -5.45
CA ASP A 67 2.37 -8.06 -6.05
C ASP A 67 1.82 -8.80 -7.28
N GLY A 68 2.30 -10.02 -7.52
CA GLY A 68 1.98 -10.85 -8.68
C GLY A 68 2.78 -10.51 -9.95
N ARG A 69 3.55 -9.41 -9.97
CA ARG A 69 4.47 -9.04 -11.06
C ARG A 69 5.91 -8.91 -10.57
N HIS A 70 6.09 -8.41 -9.35
CA HIS A 70 7.35 -8.11 -8.70
C HIS A 70 7.25 -8.58 -7.24
N GLY A 71 8.40 -8.92 -6.65
CA GLY A 71 8.53 -9.20 -5.24
C GLY A 71 9.68 -8.42 -4.65
N GLN A 72 9.59 -8.10 -3.36
CA GLN A 72 10.64 -7.38 -2.65
C GLN A 72 10.58 -7.64 -1.15
N MET A 73 11.69 -7.47 -0.43
CA MET A 73 11.74 -7.63 1.02
C MET A 73 10.94 -6.54 1.73
N VAL A 74 10.14 -6.93 2.73
CA VAL A 74 9.43 -5.98 3.59
C VAL A 74 10.44 -5.16 4.38
N CYS A 75 10.24 -3.85 4.38
CA CYS A 75 11.05 -2.86 5.09
C CYS A 75 10.19 -2.22 6.17
N LEU A 76 10.49 -2.46 7.44
CA LEU A 76 9.65 -1.99 8.55
C LEU A 76 9.59 -0.46 8.64
N GLU A 77 10.70 0.22 8.37
CA GLU A 77 10.72 1.69 8.34
C GLU A 77 9.74 2.24 7.29
N ARG A 78 9.71 1.67 6.08
CA ARG A 78 8.76 2.07 5.04
C ARG A 78 7.32 1.73 5.41
N TYR A 79 7.10 0.54 5.96
CA TYR A 79 5.80 0.12 6.44
C TYR A 79 5.24 1.13 7.46
N GLU A 80 6.01 1.46 8.49
CA GLU A 80 5.59 2.42 9.53
C GLU A 80 5.43 3.83 8.95
N ALA A 81 6.36 4.31 8.13
CA ALA A 81 6.23 5.62 7.48
C ALA A 81 4.98 5.69 6.58
N SER A 82 4.63 4.61 5.88
CA SER A 82 3.43 4.55 5.05
C SER A 82 2.15 4.60 5.89
N LYS A 83 2.15 3.98 7.08
CA LYS A 83 1.04 4.09 8.03
C LYS A 83 0.92 5.51 8.54
N GLU A 84 1.99 6.12 9.02
CA GLU A 84 1.96 7.49 9.54
C GLU A 84 1.47 8.50 8.50
N ALA A 85 1.87 8.34 7.23
CA ALA A 85 1.46 9.23 6.16
C ALA A 85 -0.01 9.08 5.73
N LEU A 86 -0.63 7.91 5.98
CA LEU A 86 -1.92 7.53 5.40
C LEU A 86 -2.99 7.16 6.45
N GLN A 87 -2.62 6.97 7.71
CA GLN A 87 -3.54 6.89 8.83
C GLN A 87 -4.16 8.27 9.02
N LYS A 88 -5.38 8.41 8.51
CA LYS A 88 -6.30 9.51 8.83
C LYS A 88 -7.17 9.14 10.02
#